data_AF-W6TH00-F1
#
_entry.id   AF-W6TH00-F1
#
_cell.length_a   1.000
_cell.length_b   1.000
_cell.length_c   1.000
_cell.angle_alpha   90.00
_cell.angle_beta   90.00
_cell.angle_gamma   90.00
#
_symmetry.space_group_name_H-M   'P 1'
#
loop_
_entity.id
_entity.type
_entity.pdbx_description
1 polymer ?
#
loop_
_entity_poly.entity_id
_entity_poly.type
_entity_poly.pdbx_seq_one_letter_code
_entity_poly.pdbx_strand_id
1 'polypeptide(L)'
;MKLCYLKKDDFPYTIRVVSEVLESNGSSSMATVCSGSMSLMAAGVPVKEQVAGIAMGLISNDDKYVILSDILGEEDHLGDMDFKVAGTKNGITGFQMDIKISNVTKQLMRDALEQARIGRMHILSIMDSVISSSRGDISVNAPKIVQLQIDIDKISLVIGSTGKTVKAITDEFEVRVQIEQDGRITLFGTDNLKMQKAKAKIESIVREPKVGEIYDGIVKKINSFGAFIELTPTKEGFLSNRSRSRDDRYGSDIRHSRYSNRHSRYGRDNRSSFGMRFPRLEEGQIVKVRISDIDKFGKIELELARD
;
A
#
# COMPACT_ATOMS: atom_id res chain seq x y z
N MET A 1 -21.68 8.31 13.65
CA MET A 1 -20.39 7.62 13.91
C MET A 1 -19.44 7.53 12.69
N LYS A 2 -19.65 8.27 11.58
CA LYS A 2 -18.78 8.29 10.37
C LYS A 2 -17.76 9.45 10.34
N LEU A 3 -17.75 10.31 11.36
CA LEU A 3 -17.15 11.65 11.27
C LEU A 3 -15.61 11.65 11.37
N CYS A 4 -15.00 10.67 12.04
CA CYS A 4 -13.53 10.71 12.32
C CYS A 4 -12.80 9.40 12.02
N TYR A 5 -13.47 8.39 11.46
CA TYR A 5 -12.82 7.08 11.23
C TYR A 5 -12.02 7.07 9.91
N LEU A 6 -10.81 6.56 10.01
CA LEU A 6 -9.94 6.26 8.88
C LEU A 6 -10.25 4.87 8.34
N LYS A 7 -10.35 4.73 7.02
CA LYS A 7 -10.35 3.38 6.45
C LYS A 7 -8.93 2.83 6.55
N LYS A 8 -8.82 1.51 6.76
CA LYS A 8 -7.52 0.81 6.79
C LYS A 8 -6.70 1.08 5.53
N ASP A 9 -7.37 1.23 4.38
CA ASP A 9 -6.72 1.55 3.10
C ASP A 9 -6.13 2.97 3.05
N ASP A 10 -6.74 3.92 3.77
CA ASP A 10 -6.29 5.32 3.79
C ASP A 10 -5.11 5.52 4.76
N PHE A 11 -5.07 4.72 5.84
CA PHE A 11 -4.00 4.77 6.83
C PHE A 11 -3.75 3.38 7.43
N PRO A 12 -2.84 2.58 6.86
CA PRO A 12 -2.69 1.15 7.18
C PRO A 12 -1.94 0.88 8.49
N TYR A 13 -2.02 1.80 9.47
CA TYR A 13 -1.32 1.70 10.74
C TYR A 13 -2.28 1.27 11.86
N THR A 14 -1.78 0.41 12.75
CA THR A 14 -2.40 0.24 14.05
C THR A 14 -2.02 1.42 14.94
N ILE A 15 -3.03 2.10 15.48
CA ILE A 15 -2.85 3.28 16.31
C ILE A 15 -3.09 2.90 17.75
N ARG A 16 -2.15 3.25 18.63
CA ARG A 16 -2.32 3.20 20.08
C ARG A 16 -2.20 4.62 20.62
N VAL A 17 -3.27 5.09 21.28
CA VAL A 17 -3.26 6.35 22.03
C VAL A 17 -3.22 6.02 23.51
N VAL A 18 -2.34 6.68 24.24
CA VAL A 18 -2.28 6.62 25.70
C VAL A 18 -2.47 8.04 26.20
N SER A 19 -3.38 8.22 27.14
CA SER A 19 -3.60 9.50 27.82
C SER A 19 -3.19 9.33 29.27
N GLU A 20 -2.25 10.16 29.71
CA GLU A 20 -1.78 10.21 31.09
C GLU A 20 -2.30 11.49 31.73
N VAL A 21 -3.10 11.34 32.78
CA VAL A 21 -3.71 12.47 33.49
C VAL A 21 -2.73 12.92 34.57
N LEU A 22 -1.99 13.99 34.28
CA LEU A 22 -1.02 14.55 35.22
C LEU A 22 -1.68 15.43 36.29
N GLU A 23 -2.81 16.06 35.95
CA GLU A 23 -3.63 16.88 36.84
C GLU A 23 -5.11 16.63 36.54
N SER A 24 -5.96 16.71 37.56
CA SER A 24 -7.40 16.49 37.42
C SER A 24 -8.18 17.31 38.43
N ASN A 25 -8.81 18.39 37.97
CA ASN A 25 -9.81 19.14 38.75
C ASN A 25 -11.13 19.33 37.98
N GLY A 26 -11.32 18.57 36.92
CA GLY A 26 -12.50 18.59 36.06
C GLY A 26 -12.55 17.30 35.24
N SER A 27 -13.11 17.34 34.04
CA SER A 27 -13.25 16.14 33.22
C SER A 27 -11.97 15.75 32.47
N SER A 28 -11.13 14.94 33.10
CA SER A 28 -9.96 14.32 32.47
C SER A 28 -10.33 13.43 31.28
N SER A 29 -11.55 12.88 31.23
CA SER A 29 -12.04 12.12 30.09
C SER A 29 -12.28 13.00 28.85
N MET A 30 -12.83 14.21 29.02
CA MET A 30 -12.98 15.17 27.91
C MET A 30 -11.64 15.77 27.51
N ALA A 31 -10.75 16.04 28.46
CA ALA A 31 -9.37 16.43 28.17
C ALA A 31 -8.63 15.37 27.35
N THR A 32 -8.86 14.08 27.63
CA THR A 32 -8.32 12.95 26.86
C THR A 32 -8.81 12.94 25.40
N VAL A 33 -10.08 13.29 25.16
CA VAL A 33 -10.61 13.42 23.79
C VAL A 33 -9.89 14.53 23.03
N CYS A 34 -9.75 15.71 23.66
CA CYS A 34 -9.11 16.87 23.05
C CYS A 34 -7.62 16.60 22.74
N SER A 35 -6.86 16.18 23.75
CA SER A 35 -5.44 15.87 23.61
C SER A 35 -5.19 14.69 22.65
N GLY A 36 -6.03 13.66 22.69
CA GLY A 36 -5.98 12.54 21.76
C GLY A 36 -6.19 12.98 20.31
N SER A 37 -7.17 13.85 20.05
CA SER A 37 -7.41 14.44 18.72
C SER A 37 -6.16 15.15 18.20
N MET A 38 -5.58 16.05 19.00
CA MET A 38 -4.38 16.79 18.64
C MET A 38 -3.16 15.87 18.46
N SER A 39 -3.00 14.88 19.34
CA SER A 39 -1.89 13.92 19.29
C SER A 39 -1.92 13.09 18.02
N LEU A 40 -3.09 12.68 17.54
CA LEU A 40 -3.24 11.94 16.29
C LEU A 40 -2.80 12.79 15.10
N MET A 41 -3.25 14.05 15.05
CA MET A 41 -2.86 14.99 13.99
C MET A 41 -1.35 15.26 14.01
N ALA A 42 -0.78 15.45 15.20
CA ALA A 42 0.65 15.65 15.39
C ALA A 42 1.48 14.43 14.99
N ALA A 43 0.93 13.22 15.11
CA ALA A 43 1.55 11.97 14.66
C ALA A 43 1.43 11.73 13.14
N GLY A 44 0.73 12.61 12.40
CA GLY A 44 0.51 12.47 10.97
C GLY A 44 -0.66 11.55 10.61
N VAL A 45 -1.52 11.23 11.57
CA VAL A 45 -2.74 10.44 11.32
C VAL A 45 -3.73 11.32 10.57
N PRO A 46 -4.24 10.94 9.39
CA PRO A 46 -5.07 11.78 8.53
C PRO A 46 -6.53 11.90 9.00
N VAL A 47 -6.75 12.22 10.26
CA VAL A 47 -8.10 12.44 10.81
C VAL A 47 -8.82 13.52 10.01
N LYS A 48 -10.11 13.30 9.74
CA LYS A 48 -10.91 14.19 8.88
C LYS A 48 -11.19 15.54 9.53
N GLU A 49 -11.44 15.54 10.83
CA GLU A 49 -11.83 16.70 11.63
C GLU A 49 -11.38 16.50 13.08
N GLN A 50 -11.08 17.61 13.77
CA GLN A 50 -10.82 17.61 15.21
C GLN A 50 -12.07 17.30 16.01
N VAL A 51 -11.86 16.61 17.14
CA VAL A 51 -12.89 16.29 18.12
C VAL A 51 -12.50 16.93 19.44
N ALA A 52 -13.40 17.73 20.00
CA ALA A 52 -13.29 18.21 21.37
C ALA A 52 -14.37 17.58 22.25
N GLY A 53 -14.09 17.51 23.55
CA GLY A 53 -15.05 17.16 24.58
C GLY A 53 -15.29 18.34 25.52
N ILE A 54 -16.47 18.39 26.12
CA ILE A 54 -16.78 19.27 27.26
C ILE A 54 -17.62 18.52 28.28
N ALA A 55 -17.37 18.77 29.57
CA ALA A 55 -18.20 18.29 30.65
C ALA A 55 -19.13 19.38 31.13
N MET A 56 -20.35 19.00 31.44
CA MET A 56 -21.45 19.88 31.74
C MET A 56 -22.14 19.38 32.99
N GLY A 57 -22.65 20.30 33.79
CA GLY A 57 -23.40 19.98 35.01
C GLY A 57 -24.73 20.67 35.03
N LEU A 58 -25.55 20.25 35.98
CA LEU A 58 -26.84 20.84 36.27
C LEU A 58 -27.00 20.98 37.79
N ILE A 59 -27.47 22.14 38.22
CA ILE A 59 -28.02 22.34 39.56
C ILE A 59 -29.47 22.75 39.38
N SER A 60 -30.36 22.10 40.12
CA SER A 60 -31.80 22.33 40.07
C SER A 60 -32.38 22.52 41.47
N ASN A 61 -33.39 23.37 41.57
CA ASN A 61 -34.18 23.53 42.77
C ASN A 61 -35.63 23.86 42.37
N ASP A 62 -36.55 22.96 42.69
CA ASP A 62 -37.94 23.00 42.23
C ASP A 62 -38.03 23.16 40.69
N ASP A 63 -38.61 24.28 40.23
CA ASP A 63 -38.79 24.59 38.80
C ASP A 63 -37.62 25.36 38.17
N LYS A 64 -36.58 25.69 38.95
CA LYS A 64 -35.42 26.44 38.49
C LYS A 64 -34.23 25.53 38.27
N TYR A 65 -33.45 25.83 37.25
CA TYR A 65 -32.20 25.11 37.00
C TYR A 65 -31.13 26.04 36.44
N VAL A 66 -29.87 25.65 36.64
CA VAL A 66 -28.68 26.29 36.09
C VAL A 66 -27.80 25.22 35.45
N ILE A 67 -27.44 25.43 34.19
CA ILE A 67 -26.50 24.57 33.46
C ILE A 67 -25.10 25.13 33.63
N LEU A 68 -24.18 24.29 34.09
CA LEU A 68 -22.78 24.60 34.28
C LEU A 68 -21.95 24.10 33.09
N SER A 69 -21.00 24.90 32.62
CA SER A 69 -20.08 24.55 31.53
C SER A 69 -18.69 24.30 32.09
N ASP A 70 -18.04 23.23 31.62
CA ASP A 70 -16.69 22.81 32.02
C ASP A 70 -16.54 22.63 33.53
N ILE A 71 -17.39 21.75 34.07
CA ILE A 71 -17.52 21.56 35.52
C ILE A 71 -16.24 21.09 36.19
N LEU A 72 -16.02 21.62 37.38
CA LEU A 72 -15.03 21.15 38.33
C LEU A 72 -15.49 19.86 39.03
N GLY A 73 -14.55 19.16 39.68
CA GLY A 73 -14.87 17.95 40.45
C GLY A 73 -15.90 18.19 41.56
N GLU A 74 -15.86 19.35 42.23
CA GLU A 74 -16.84 19.71 43.27
C GLU A 74 -18.22 19.98 42.68
N GLU A 75 -18.30 20.64 41.52
CA GLU A 75 -19.55 20.94 40.83
C GLU A 75 -20.22 19.67 40.30
N ASP A 76 -19.44 18.67 39.85
CA ASP A 76 -19.94 17.33 39.53
C ASP A 76 -20.49 16.64 40.79
N HIS A 77 -19.72 16.65 41.88
CA HIS A 77 -20.11 15.97 43.12
C HIS A 77 -21.43 16.51 43.69
N LEU A 78 -21.61 17.83 43.66
CA LEU A 78 -22.78 18.52 44.21
C LEU A 78 -23.93 18.70 43.21
N GLY A 79 -23.69 18.49 41.92
CA GLY A 79 -24.67 18.65 40.85
C GLY A 79 -25.69 17.52 40.78
N ASP A 80 -26.89 17.85 40.31
CA ASP A 80 -28.04 16.94 40.14
C ASP A 80 -27.96 16.07 38.88
N MET A 81 -27.14 16.49 37.93
CA MET A 81 -26.89 15.78 36.68
C MET A 81 -25.56 16.24 36.12
N ASP A 82 -24.83 15.31 35.55
CA ASP A 82 -23.62 15.57 34.81
C ASP A 82 -23.66 14.87 33.46
N PHE A 83 -23.14 15.53 32.43
CA PHE A 83 -23.05 14.93 31.11
C PHE A 83 -21.81 15.39 30.37
N LYS A 84 -21.30 14.50 29.54
CA LYS A 84 -20.09 14.69 28.76
C LYS A 84 -20.45 14.61 27.28
N VAL A 85 -20.07 15.64 26.52
CA VAL A 85 -20.35 15.72 25.08
C VAL A 85 -19.07 15.87 24.31
N ALA A 86 -18.80 14.92 23.42
CA ALA A 86 -17.70 14.96 22.48
C ALA A 86 -18.21 15.12 21.04
N GLY A 87 -17.48 15.84 20.20
CA GLY A 87 -17.87 16.00 18.80
C GLY A 87 -16.99 16.94 17.98
N THR A 88 -17.29 16.98 16.69
CA THR A 88 -16.69 17.93 15.75
C THR A 88 -17.58 19.16 15.63
N LYS A 89 -17.18 20.11 14.78
CA LYS A 89 -18.04 21.24 14.36
C LYS A 89 -19.34 20.79 13.69
N ASN A 90 -19.35 19.60 13.08
CA ASN A 90 -20.45 19.06 12.29
C ASN A 90 -21.39 18.15 13.08
N GLY A 91 -21.06 17.77 14.32
CA GLY A 91 -21.95 16.96 15.13
C GLY A 91 -21.32 16.29 16.33
N ILE A 92 -22.15 15.55 17.08
CA ILE A 92 -21.74 14.79 18.26
C ILE A 92 -21.15 13.45 17.82
N THR A 93 -20.01 13.07 18.39
CA THR A 93 -19.34 11.78 18.18
C THR A 93 -19.43 10.88 19.40
N GLY A 94 -19.60 11.45 20.59
CA GLY A 94 -19.80 10.73 21.85
C GLY A 94 -20.68 11.54 22.81
N PHE A 95 -21.53 10.85 23.54
CA PHE A 95 -22.40 11.44 24.54
C PHE A 95 -22.51 10.46 25.72
N GLN A 96 -22.23 10.94 26.91
CA GLN A 96 -22.39 10.20 28.16
C GLN A 96 -23.15 11.09 29.13
N MET A 97 -24.07 10.52 29.90
CA MET A 97 -24.93 11.26 30.79
C MET A 97 -25.21 10.42 32.01
N ASP A 98 -25.05 11.02 33.19
CA ASP A 98 -25.43 10.45 34.47
C ASP A 98 -26.45 11.38 35.12
N ILE A 99 -27.58 10.82 35.53
CA ILE A 99 -28.72 11.58 36.02
C ILE A 99 -28.97 11.14 37.46
N LYS A 100 -28.94 12.09 38.40
CA LYS A 100 -29.21 11.83 39.82
C LYS A 100 -30.64 12.23 40.23
N ILE A 101 -31.40 12.85 39.33
CA ILE A 101 -32.79 13.31 39.53
C ILE A 101 -33.80 12.70 38.55
N SER A 102 -35.08 12.67 38.91
CA SER A 102 -36.11 12.00 38.09
C SER A 102 -36.75 12.87 36.99
N ASN A 103 -36.54 14.20 36.98
CA ASN A 103 -37.31 15.13 36.15
C ASN A 103 -36.47 15.93 35.14
N VAL A 104 -35.85 15.24 34.17
CA VAL A 104 -35.12 15.88 33.06
C VAL A 104 -36.06 16.11 31.88
N THR A 105 -36.50 17.36 31.68
CA THR A 105 -37.42 17.70 30.58
C THR A 105 -36.68 17.76 29.23
N LYS A 106 -37.43 17.59 28.13
CA LYS A 106 -36.88 17.74 26.78
C LYS A 106 -36.36 19.15 26.51
N GLN A 107 -36.98 20.16 27.12
CA GLN A 107 -36.57 21.56 26.95
C GLN A 107 -35.22 21.79 27.63
N LEU A 108 -35.09 21.38 28.89
CA LEU A 108 -33.83 21.40 29.63
C LEU A 108 -32.69 20.74 28.85
N MET A 109 -32.92 19.54 28.29
CA MET A 109 -31.91 18.85 27.49
C MET A 109 -31.48 19.61 26.24
N ARG A 110 -32.40 20.33 25.58
CA ARG A 110 -32.05 21.15 24.41
C ARG A 110 -31.16 22.31 24.82
N ASP A 111 -31.51 22.99 25.91
CA ASP A 111 -30.77 24.14 26.41
C ASP A 111 -29.37 23.71 26.87
N ALA A 112 -29.28 22.59 27.57
CA ALA A 112 -28.03 21.97 28.02
C ALA A 112 -27.13 21.56 26.84
N LEU A 113 -27.69 20.92 25.81
CA LEU A 113 -26.94 20.53 24.62
C LEU A 113 -26.48 21.72 23.78
N GLU A 114 -27.27 22.81 23.71
CA GLU A 114 -26.86 24.02 23.00
C GLU A 114 -25.71 24.74 23.73
N GLN A 115 -25.80 24.85 25.07
CA GLN A 115 -24.71 25.40 25.87
C GLN A 115 -23.43 24.55 25.74
N ALA A 116 -23.57 23.22 25.75
CA ALA A 116 -22.46 22.30 25.51
C ALA A 116 -21.87 22.46 24.10
N ARG A 117 -22.70 22.69 23.08
CA ARG A 117 -22.24 22.95 21.71
C ARG A 117 -21.38 24.21 21.66
N ILE A 118 -21.83 25.31 22.30
CA ILE A 118 -21.09 26.57 22.37
C ILE A 118 -19.74 26.37 23.05
N GLY A 119 -19.72 25.74 24.23
CA GLY A 119 -18.47 25.47 24.96
C GLY A 119 -17.52 24.57 24.18
N ARG A 120 -18.03 23.52 23.53
CA ARG A 120 -17.22 22.65 22.68
C ARG A 120 -16.62 23.40 21.48
N MET A 121 -17.37 24.31 20.85
CA MET A 121 -16.84 25.12 19.74
C MET A 121 -15.74 26.07 20.20
N HIS A 122 -15.86 26.60 21.42
CA HIS A 122 -14.80 27.41 22.03
C HIS A 122 -13.51 26.58 22.25
N ILE A 123 -13.62 25.37 22.79
CA ILE A 123 -12.46 24.49 22.97
C ILE A 123 -11.84 24.12 21.61
N LEU A 124 -12.66 23.77 20.61
CA LEU A 124 -12.17 23.46 19.27
C LEU A 124 -11.42 24.62 18.64
N SER A 125 -11.88 25.87 18.78
CA SER A 125 -11.20 27.02 18.18
C SER A 125 -9.81 27.24 18.79
N ILE A 126 -9.65 26.99 20.09
CA ILE A 126 -8.35 27.03 20.76
C ILE A 126 -7.46 25.90 20.25
N MET A 127 -7.97 24.67 20.14
CA MET A 127 -7.22 23.53 19.60
C MET A 127 -6.77 23.77 18.15
N ASP A 128 -7.66 24.30 17.31
CA ASP A 128 -7.40 24.64 15.90
C ASP A 128 -6.33 25.73 15.77
N SER A 129 -6.22 26.65 16.74
CA SER A 129 -5.16 27.67 16.75
C SER A 129 -3.75 27.07 16.90
N VAL A 130 -3.64 25.85 17.44
CA VAL A 130 -2.37 25.13 17.65
C VAL A 130 -2.10 24.15 16.50
N ILE A 131 -3.11 23.37 16.10
CA ILE A 131 -2.97 22.37 15.03
C ILE A 131 -4.27 22.25 14.23
N SER A 132 -4.39 22.98 13.13
CA SER A 132 -5.62 23.00 12.31
C SER A 132 -5.74 21.83 11.32
N SER A 133 -4.66 21.10 11.06
CA SER A 133 -4.63 19.95 10.16
C SER A 133 -3.57 18.92 10.56
N SER A 134 -3.79 17.66 10.18
CA SER A 134 -2.80 16.59 10.39
C SER A 134 -1.50 16.92 9.68
N ARG A 135 -0.37 16.56 10.31
CA ARG A 135 0.92 16.65 9.64
C ARG A 135 0.94 15.72 8.42
N GLY A 136 1.56 16.17 7.33
CA GLY A 136 1.59 15.40 6.07
C GLY A 136 2.45 14.14 6.15
N ASP A 137 3.51 14.18 6.96
CA ASP A 137 4.41 13.05 7.14
C ASP A 137 4.26 12.43 8.53
N ILE A 138 4.34 11.10 8.58
CA ILE A 138 4.46 10.34 9.82
C ILE A 138 5.91 10.49 10.33
N SER A 139 6.09 10.46 11.65
CA SER A 139 7.40 10.50 12.31
C SER A 139 8.44 9.60 11.64
N VAL A 140 9.67 10.10 11.51
CA VAL A 140 10.83 9.34 11.00
C VAL A 140 11.14 8.09 11.81
N ASN A 141 10.73 8.08 13.09
CA ASN A 141 10.93 6.95 14.00
C ASN A 141 9.76 5.96 13.95
N ALA A 142 8.66 6.29 13.29
CA ALA A 142 7.58 5.35 13.09
C ALA A 142 7.97 4.33 12.00
N PRO A 143 7.59 3.06 12.13
CA PRO A 143 7.65 2.12 11.03
C PRO A 143 6.90 2.70 9.83
N LYS A 144 7.43 2.53 8.63
CA LYS A 144 6.77 2.89 7.37
C LYS A 144 6.10 1.68 6.78
N ILE A 145 4.96 1.92 6.17
CA ILE A 145 4.16 0.89 5.50
C ILE A 145 4.09 1.22 4.01
N VAL A 146 4.42 0.23 3.18
CA VAL A 146 4.27 0.31 1.73
C VAL A 146 3.37 -0.83 1.29
N GLN A 147 2.29 -0.50 0.59
CA GLN A 147 1.37 -1.48 0.03
C GLN A 147 1.52 -1.56 -1.48
N LEU A 148 1.39 -2.77 -2.01
CA LEU A 148 1.27 -3.04 -3.43
C LEU A 148 0.22 -4.13 -3.66
N GLN A 149 -0.41 -4.09 -4.84
CA GLN A 149 -1.40 -5.05 -5.27
C GLN A 149 -0.80 -5.89 -6.40
N ILE A 150 -0.92 -7.21 -6.30
CA ILE A 150 -0.53 -8.16 -7.34
C ILE A 150 -1.71 -9.05 -7.73
N ASP A 151 -1.60 -9.72 -8.87
CA ASP A 151 -2.58 -10.72 -9.28
C ASP A 151 -2.51 -11.95 -8.36
N ILE A 152 -3.68 -12.54 -8.05
CA ILE A 152 -3.83 -13.61 -7.05
C ILE A 152 -3.02 -14.87 -7.46
N ASP A 153 -2.95 -15.17 -8.75
CA ASP A 153 -2.17 -16.28 -9.31
C ASP A 153 -0.66 -16.12 -9.09
N LYS A 154 -0.18 -14.88 -8.90
CA LYS A 154 1.24 -14.55 -8.71
C LYS A 154 1.68 -14.56 -7.25
N ILE A 155 0.76 -14.71 -6.29
CA ILE A 155 1.07 -14.81 -4.86
C ILE A 155 2.08 -15.93 -4.60
N SER A 156 1.88 -17.09 -5.22
CA SER A 156 2.74 -18.27 -5.07
C SER A 156 4.19 -18.00 -5.50
N LEU A 157 4.40 -17.11 -6.49
CA LEU A 157 5.73 -16.74 -6.98
C LEU A 157 6.48 -15.87 -5.95
N VAL A 158 5.77 -14.96 -5.29
CA VAL A 158 6.36 -14.07 -4.27
C VAL A 158 6.67 -14.83 -2.98
N ILE A 159 5.80 -15.75 -2.56
CA ILE A 159 6.06 -16.63 -1.42
C ILE A 159 7.27 -17.53 -1.74
N GLY A 160 7.29 -18.12 -2.94
CA GLY A 160 8.29 -19.10 -3.36
C GLY A 160 8.11 -20.45 -2.67
N SER A 161 8.98 -21.42 -3.02
CA SER A 161 8.93 -22.77 -2.43
C SER A 161 9.12 -22.71 -0.90
N THR A 162 8.08 -23.10 -0.15
CA THR A 162 8.08 -23.07 1.33
C THR A 162 8.44 -21.70 1.92
N GLY A 163 8.07 -20.60 1.24
CA GLY A 163 8.36 -19.25 1.74
C GLY A 163 9.80 -18.78 1.57
N LYS A 164 10.65 -19.49 0.80
CA LYS A 164 12.06 -19.13 0.61
C LYS A 164 12.26 -17.73 0.02
N THR A 165 11.44 -17.36 -0.97
CA THR A 165 11.58 -16.08 -1.67
C THR A 165 11.21 -14.92 -0.75
N VAL A 166 10.06 -14.99 -0.08
CA VAL A 166 9.64 -13.94 0.87
C VAL A 166 10.63 -13.83 2.03
N LYS A 167 11.16 -14.95 2.54
CA LYS A 167 12.19 -14.93 3.59
C LYS A 167 13.47 -14.25 3.12
N ALA A 168 13.95 -14.55 1.90
CA ALA A 168 15.13 -13.90 1.34
C ALA A 168 14.94 -12.38 1.20
N ILE A 169 13.76 -11.92 0.77
CA ILE A 169 13.42 -10.49 0.69
C ILE A 169 13.40 -9.85 2.08
N THR A 170 12.80 -10.53 3.06
CA THR A 170 12.77 -10.05 4.44
C THR A 170 14.17 -9.93 5.04
N ASP A 171 15.02 -10.92 4.82
CA ASP A 171 16.38 -10.95 5.38
C ASP A 171 17.32 -9.96 4.64
N GLU A 172 17.22 -9.85 3.31
CA GLU A 172 18.06 -8.97 2.49
C GLU A 172 17.79 -7.48 2.74
N PHE A 173 16.52 -7.11 2.89
CA PHE A 173 16.11 -5.71 3.05
C PHE A 173 15.75 -5.33 4.48
N GLU A 174 15.82 -6.27 5.44
CA GLU A 174 15.39 -6.06 6.83
C GLU A 174 13.96 -5.50 6.93
N VAL A 175 13.05 -6.01 6.08
CA VAL A 175 11.65 -5.59 6.03
C VAL A 175 10.73 -6.76 6.35
N ARG A 176 9.64 -6.50 7.07
CA ARG A 176 8.59 -7.51 7.27
C ARG A 176 7.64 -7.47 6.07
N VAL A 177 7.39 -8.63 5.47
CA VAL A 177 6.44 -8.79 4.36
C VAL A 177 5.21 -9.54 4.85
N GLN A 178 4.02 -8.99 4.61
CA GLN A 178 2.73 -9.64 4.82
C GLN A 178 2.02 -9.76 3.48
N ILE A 179 1.52 -10.95 3.18
CA ILE A 179 0.84 -11.24 1.92
C ILE A 179 -0.57 -11.74 2.27
N GLU A 180 -1.58 -11.06 1.75
CA GLU A 180 -2.99 -11.40 1.92
C GLU A 180 -3.48 -12.24 0.73
N GLN A 181 -4.55 -13.02 0.92
CA GLN A 181 -5.10 -13.90 -0.11
C GLN A 181 -5.76 -13.15 -1.29
N ASP A 182 -6.04 -11.87 -1.11
CA ASP A 182 -6.60 -10.98 -2.13
C ASP A 182 -5.52 -10.37 -3.06
N GLY A 183 -4.25 -10.76 -2.89
CA GLY A 183 -3.12 -10.25 -3.67
C GLY A 183 -2.51 -8.97 -3.11
N ARG A 184 -2.97 -8.49 -1.94
CA ARG A 184 -2.34 -7.35 -1.28
C ARG A 184 -1.06 -7.78 -0.57
N ILE A 185 0.04 -7.09 -0.87
CA ILE A 185 1.30 -7.23 -0.16
C ILE A 185 1.57 -5.96 0.63
N THR A 186 1.82 -6.11 1.93
CA THR A 186 2.17 -5.03 2.83
C THR A 186 3.59 -5.23 3.34
N LEU A 187 4.45 -4.26 3.06
CA LEU A 187 5.81 -4.16 3.58
C LEU A 187 5.80 -3.28 4.81
N PHE A 188 6.58 -3.64 5.83
CA PHE A 188 6.84 -2.83 7.02
C PHE A 188 8.34 -2.71 7.24
N GLY A 189 8.83 -1.49 7.47
CA GLY A 189 10.25 -1.24 7.74
C GLY A 189 10.50 0.20 8.18
N THR A 190 11.65 0.46 8.78
CA THR A 190 12.02 1.81 9.26
C THR A 190 12.78 2.62 8.21
N ASP A 191 13.48 1.95 7.28
CA ASP A 191 14.28 2.58 6.22
C ASP A 191 13.50 2.62 4.88
N ASN A 192 13.25 3.82 4.37
CA ASN A 192 12.55 4.02 3.11
C ASN A 192 13.33 3.42 1.92
N LEU A 193 14.66 3.53 1.89
CA LEU A 193 15.46 3.03 0.78
C LEU A 193 15.39 1.50 0.69
N LYS A 194 15.51 0.81 1.83
CA LYS A 194 15.37 -0.65 1.89
C LYS A 194 13.97 -1.09 1.48
N MET A 195 12.94 -0.38 1.94
CA MET A 195 11.55 -0.63 1.58
C MET A 195 11.28 -0.49 0.08
N GLN A 196 11.81 0.55 -0.58
CA GLN A 196 11.65 0.72 -2.03
C GLN A 196 12.38 -0.38 -2.82
N LYS A 197 13.57 -0.80 -2.37
CA LYS A 197 14.30 -1.92 -3.00
C LYS A 197 13.53 -3.24 -2.85
N ALA A 198 12.96 -3.50 -1.68
CA ALA A 198 12.11 -4.67 -1.45
C ALA A 198 10.86 -4.66 -2.34
N LYS A 199 10.19 -3.50 -2.46
CA LYS A 199 9.06 -3.32 -3.37
C LYS A 199 9.46 -3.61 -4.82
N ALA A 200 10.54 -2.99 -5.31
CA ALA A 200 11.03 -3.20 -6.67
C ALA A 200 11.40 -4.66 -6.95
N LYS A 201 11.97 -5.36 -5.95
CA LYS A 201 12.25 -6.79 -6.04
C LYS A 201 10.98 -7.61 -6.20
N ILE A 202 9.94 -7.34 -5.40
CA ILE A 202 8.64 -8.04 -5.53
C ILE A 202 8.00 -7.76 -6.89
N GLU A 203 8.00 -6.50 -7.33
CA GLU A 203 7.51 -6.12 -8.66
C GLU A 203 8.25 -6.85 -9.78
N SER A 204 9.57 -7.04 -9.65
CA SER A 204 10.36 -7.80 -10.63
C SER A 204 10.00 -9.29 -10.69
N ILE A 205 9.58 -9.89 -9.57
CA ILE A 205 9.18 -11.31 -9.50
C ILE A 205 7.85 -11.54 -10.20
N VAL A 206 6.90 -10.61 -10.03
CA VAL A 206 5.56 -10.70 -10.61
C VAL A 206 5.49 -10.14 -12.04
N ARG A 207 6.52 -9.42 -12.48
CA ARG A 207 6.58 -8.85 -13.82
C ARG A 207 6.48 -9.96 -14.86
N GLU A 208 5.52 -9.80 -15.76
CA GLU A 208 5.41 -10.67 -16.91
C GLU A 208 6.36 -10.20 -18.01
N PRO A 209 7.26 -11.07 -18.47
CA PRO A 209 8.08 -10.78 -19.63
C PRO A 209 7.16 -10.61 -20.83
N LYS A 210 7.30 -9.50 -21.56
CA LYS A 210 6.52 -9.24 -22.78
C LYS A 210 7.41 -9.37 -24.01
N VAL A 211 6.84 -9.88 -25.10
CA VAL A 211 7.53 -9.92 -26.40
C VAL A 211 7.99 -8.52 -26.78
N GLY A 212 9.26 -8.39 -27.15
CA GLY A 212 9.92 -7.14 -27.50
C GLY A 212 10.67 -6.45 -26.35
N GLU A 213 10.46 -6.83 -25.09
CA GLU A 213 11.23 -6.27 -23.96
C GLU A 213 12.67 -6.77 -23.94
N ILE A 214 13.58 -5.91 -23.46
CA ILE A 214 15.01 -6.21 -23.29
C ILE A 214 15.30 -6.40 -21.80
N TYR A 215 16.03 -7.45 -21.47
CA TYR A 215 16.45 -7.81 -20.12
C TYR A 215 17.97 -7.94 -20.05
N ASP A 216 18.55 -7.55 -18.91
CA ASP A 216 19.89 -7.94 -18.51
C ASP A 216 19.79 -9.31 -17.81
N GLY A 217 20.03 -10.38 -18.57
CA GLY A 217 19.83 -11.74 -18.09
C GLY A 217 21.14 -12.44 -17.72
N ILE A 218 21.11 -13.31 -16.71
CA ILE A 218 22.28 -14.09 -16.27
C ILE A 218 22.26 -15.45 -16.95
N VAL A 219 23.34 -15.83 -17.63
CA VAL A 219 23.49 -17.17 -18.22
C VAL A 219 23.57 -18.21 -17.10
N LYS A 220 22.55 -19.07 -16.97
CA LYS A 220 22.51 -20.12 -15.93
C LYS A 220 23.13 -21.42 -16.36
N LYS A 221 22.83 -21.84 -17.59
CA LYS A 221 23.21 -23.14 -18.10
C LYS A 221 23.41 -23.08 -19.60
N ILE A 222 24.52 -23.66 -20.06
CA ILE A 222 24.84 -23.74 -21.48
C ILE A 222 24.75 -25.20 -21.93
N ASN A 223 24.00 -25.44 -23.00
CA ASN A 223 23.87 -26.75 -23.64
C ASN A 223 24.33 -26.68 -25.11
N SER A 224 24.48 -27.84 -25.75
CA SER A 224 24.88 -27.94 -27.18
C SER A 224 23.95 -27.27 -28.17
N PHE A 225 22.72 -26.93 -27.77
CA PHE A 225 21.68 -26.35 -28.63
C PHE A 225 21.29 -24.90 -28.25
N GLY A 226 21.90 -24.32 -27.21
CA GLY A 226 21.56 -22.97 -26.73
C GLY A 226 21.89 -22.76 -25.25
N ALA A 227 21.48 -21.62 -24.72
CA ALA A 227 21.69 -21.25 -23.32
C ALA A 227 20.36 -20.89 -22.62
N PHE A 228 20.24 -21.27 -21.36
CA PHE A 228 19.16 -20.80 -20.48
C PHE A 228 19.62 -19.54 -19.76
N ILE A 229 18.85 -18.47 -19.92
CA ILE A 229 19.13 -17.15 -19.38
C ILE A 229 18.07 -16.83 -18.33
N GLU A 230 18.47 -16.56 -17.09
CA GLU A 230 17.57 -16.06 -16.05
C GLU A 230 17.19 -14.61 -16.38
N LEU A 231 15.89 -14.34 -16.63
CA LEU A 231 15.36 -13.00 -16.90
C LEU A 231 14.85 -12.34 -15.62
N THR A 232 14.21 -13.15 -14.78
CA THR A 232 13.80 -12.79 -13.41
C THR A 232 14.09 -14.01 -12.52
N PRO A 233 14.12 -13.86 -11.18
CA PRO A 233 14.38 -14.98 -10.27
C PRO A 233 13.45 -16.19 -10.44
N THR A 234 12.32 -16.01 -11.13
CA THR A 234 11.29 -17.03 -11.36
C THR A 234 11.13 -17.41 -12.83
N LYS A 235 11.77 -16.72 -13.78
CA LYS A 235 11.58 -16.95 -15.22
C LYS A 235 12.90 -17.05 -15.95
N GLU A 236 13.03 -18.15 -16.69
CA GLU A 236 14.15 -18.42 -17.59
C GLU A 236 13.66 -18.34 -19.04
N GLY A 237 14.48 -17.75 -19.90
CA GLY A 237 14.30 -17.81 -21.35
C GLY A 237 15.37 -18.67 -22.02
N PHE A 238 15.03 -19.24 -23.16
CA PHE A 238 15.93 -20.05 -23.95
C PHE A 238 16.47 -19.26 -25.14
N LEU A 239 17.78 -19.11 -25.19
CA LEU A 239 18.50 -18.53 -26.30
C LEU A 239 19.03 -19.66 -27.20
N SER A 240 18.37 -19.85 -28.34
CA SER A 240 18.74 -20.89 -29.32
C SER A 240 20.03 -20.55 -30.05
N ASN A 241 20.92 -21.52 -30.25
CA ASN A 241 22.14 -21.33 -31.05
C ASN A 241 21.91 -21.30 -32.57
N ARG A 242 20.67 -21.57 -33.01
CA ARG A 242 20.28 -21.50 -34.42
C ARG A 242 19.76 -20.11 -34.72
N SER A 243 20.48 -19.36 -35.55
CA SER A 243 20.00 -18.11 -36.12
C SER A 243 18.73 -18.38 -36.94
N ARG A 244 17.56 -17.95 -36.47
CA ARG A 244 16.36 -17.91 -37.32
C ARG A 244 16.55 -16.82 -38.37
N SER A 245 16.82 -17.22 -39.60
CA SER A 245 16.66 -16.34 -40.77
C SER A 245 15.18 -15.98 -40.89
N ARG A 246 14.86 -14.69 -41.06
CA ARG A 246 13.50 -14.13 -40.98
C ARG A 246 12.55 -14.44 -42.16
N ASP A 247 12.80 -15.45 -42.99
CA ASP A 247 12.17 -15.55 -44.32
C ASP A 247 11.23 -16.75 -44.58
N ASP A 248 10.73 -17.46 -43.57
CA ASP A 248 9.80 -18.60 -43.78
C ASP A 248 8.33 -18.29 -43.41
N ARG A 249 7.82 -17.12 -43.82
CA ARG A 249 6.37 -16.82 -43.74
C ARG A 249 5.84 -16.22 -45.04
N TYR A 250 5.82 -16.97 -46.14
CA TYR A 250 4.85 -16.75 -47.23
C TYR A 250 4.70 -17.99 -48.12
N GLY A 251 3.47 -18.52 -48.19
CA GLY A 251 2.92 -19.15 -49.39
C GLY A 251 3.06 -20.67 -49.53
N SER A 252 2.01 -21.41 -49.17
CA SER A 252 1.67 -22.64 -49.89
C SER A 252 0.16 -22.74 -50.08
N ASP A 253 -0.33 -22.00 -51.08
CA ASP A 253 -1.65 -22.21 -51.67
C ASP A 253 -1.51 -22.49 -53.18
N ILE A 254 -2.09 -23.63 -53.57
CA ILE A 254 -2.69 -23.98 -54.87
C ILE A 254 -1.80 -24.32 -56.10
N ARG A 255 -1.95 -25.60 -56.46
CA ARG A 255 -1.80 -26.40 -57.70
C ARG A 255 -1.69 -25.70 -59.08
N HIS A 256 -0.93 -26.41 -59.95
CA HIS A 256 -1.21 -26.87 -61.33
C HIS A 256 -0.21 -26.49 -62.46
N SER A 257 0.40 -27.56 -63.02
CA SER A 257 0.48 -27.89 -64.45
C SER A 257 1.52 -27.25 -65.41
N ARG A 258 2.49 -28.11 -65.76
CA ARG A 258 2.99 -28.53 -67.10
C ARG A 258 3.88 -27.62 -67.99
N TYR A 259 4.86 -28.32 -68.61
CA TYR A 259 5.70 -28.05 -69.81
C TYR A 259 6.71 -26.89 -69.70
N SER A 260 7.91 -26.88 -70.28
CA SER A 260 8.78 -27.86 -70.96
C SER A 260 10.15 -27.20 -71.19
N ASN A 261 11.23 -27.98 -71.10
CA ASN A 261 12.47 -27.92 -71.89
C ASN A 261 13.40 -26.67 -71.92
N ARG A 262 14.67 -26.99 -71.58
CA ARG A 262 15.94 -26.80 -72.35
C ARG A 262 16.95 -25.71 -71.93
N HIS A 263 18.19 -26.21 -71.81
CA HIS A 263 19.52 -25.57 -71.94
C HIS A 263 19.91 -24.53 -70.86
N SER A 264 21.15 -24.33 -70.43
CA SER A 264 22.46 -24.96 -70.62
C SER A 264 23.47 -24.13 -69.80
N ARG A 265 24.50 -24.79 -69.23
CA ARG A 265 25.85 -24.30 -68.89
C ARG A 265 26.08 -23.37 -67.67
N TYR A 266 26.96 -23.90 -66.81
CA TYR A 266 28.15 -23.27 -66.19
C TYR A 266 28.01 -21.92 -65.49
N GLY A 267 28.24 -21.97 -64.18
CA GLY A 267 28.64 -20.83 -63.35
C GLY A 267 28.95 -21.30 -61.94
N ARG A 268 30.20 -21.68 -61.68
CA ARG A 268 30.75 -21.75 -60.32
C ARG A 268 30.59 -20.35 -59.72
N ASP A 269 29.95 -20.23 -58.58
CA ASP A 269 30.26 -19.16 -57.64
C ASP A 269 30.07 -19.63 -56.19
N ASN A 270 31.17 -19.57 -55.46
CA ASN A 270 31.28 -19.73 -54.02
C ASN A 270 30.31 -18.77 -53.32
N ARG A 271 29.24 -19.30 -52.71
CA ARG A 271 28.55 -18.60 -51.63
C ARG A 271 29.05 -19.13 -50.30
N SER A 272 30.06 -18.42 -49.79
CA SER A 272 30.44 -18.42 -48.38
C SER A 272 29.21 -18.22 -47.52
N SER A 273 28.80 -19.29 -46.83
CA SER A 273 27.78 -19.27 -45.79
C SER A 273 28.29 -18.41 -44.63
N PHE A 274 27.92 -17.13 -44.60
CA PHE A 274 28.03 -16.30 -43.40
C PHE A 274 27.00 -16.78 -42.38
N GLY A 275 27.28 -17.91 -41.74
CA GLY A 275 26.61 -18.29 -40.50
C GLY A 275 27.09 -17.33 -39.42
N MET A 276 26.18 -16.54 -38.83
CA MET A 276 26.48 -15.79 -37.61
C MET A 276 27.05 -16.76 -36.58
N ARG A 277 28.32 -16.57 -36.18
CA ARG A 277 28.87 -17.27 -35.03
C ARG A 277 28.11 -16.80 -33.79
N PHE A 278 27.41 -17.72 -33.15
CA PHE A 278 26.86 -17.51 -31.84
C PHE A 278 27.99 -17.05 -30.90
N PRO A 279 27.84 -15.93 -30.16
CA PRO A 279 28.89 -15.48 -29.27
C PRO A 279 29.17 -16.56 -28.22
N ARG A 280 30.44 -16.73 -27.84
CA ARG A 280 30.80 -17.61 -26.72
C ARG A 280 30.22 -17.01 -25.45
N LEU A 281 29.19 -17.66 -24.92
CA LEU A 281 28.62 -17.33 -23.63
C LEU A 281 29.36 -18.13 -22.55
N GLU A 282 29.47 -17.55 -21.37
CA GLU A 282 29.98 -18.22 -20.16
C GLU A 282 28.88 -18.27 -19.10
N GLU A 283 28.84 -19.33 -18.30
CA GLU A 283 27.90 -19.40 -17.17
C GLU A 283 28.21 -18.29 -16.16
N GLY A 284 27.18 -17.59 -15.69
CA GLY A 284 27.29 -16.41 -14.84
C GLY A 284 27.47 -15.09 -15.59
N GLN A 285 27.65 -15.10 -16.92
CA GLN A 285 27.75 -13.87 -17.71
C GLN A 285 26.40 -13.14 -17.77
N ILE A 286 26.43 -11.80 -17.63
CA ILE A 286 25.26 -10.94 -17.87
C ILE A 286 25.21 -10.59 -19.36
N VAL A 287 24.06 -10.83 -19.99
CA VAL A 287 23.82 -10.56 -21.42
C VAL A 287 22.51 -9.83 -21.64
N LYS A 288 22.51 -8.86 -22.56
CA LYS A 288 21.29 -8.20 -23.02
C LYS A 288 20.53 -9.10 -23.98
N VAL A 289 19.33 -9.49 -23.60
CA VAL A 289 18.47 -10.37 -24.39
C VAL A 289 17.11 -9.72 -24.61
N ARG A 290 16.60 -9.81 -25.83
CA ARG A 290 15.24 -9.42 -26.19
C ARG A 290 14.37 -10.66 -26.23
N ILE A 291 13.15 -10.54 -25.72
CA ILE A 291 12.15 -11.60 -25.84
C ILE A 291 11.59 -11.59 -27.26
N SER A 292 11.88 -12.63 -28.03
CA SER A 292 11.44 -12.74 -29.43
C SER A 292 10.05 -13.36 -29.55
N ASP A 293 9.72 -14.32 -28.70
CA ASP A 293 8.43 -14.99 -28.67
C ASP A 293 8.15 -15.58 -27.28
N ILE A 294 6.87 -15.77 -26.96
CA ILE A 294 6.42 -16.50 -25.78
C ILE A 294 5.38 -17.51 -26.26
N ASP A 295 5.71 -18.79 -26.12
CA ASP A 295 4.82 -19.85 -26.60
C ASP A 295 3.54 -19.97 -25.75
N LYS A 296 2.57 -20.74 -26.24
CA LYS A 296 1.29 -20.99 -25.55
C LYS A 296 1.44 -21.70 -24.20
N PHE A 297 2.62 -22.21 -23.89
CA PHE A 297 2.96 -22.89 -22.64
C PHE A 297 3.84 -22.01 -21.73
N GLY A 298 4.05 -20.74 -22.08
CA GLY A 298 4.83 -19.76 -21.32
C GLY A 298 6.34 -19.89 -21.45
N LYS A 299 6.86 -20.69 -22.39
CA LYS A 299 8.30 -20.73 -22.68
C LYS A 299 8.71 -19.48 -23.44
N ILE A 300 9.77 -18.85 -22.95
CA ILE A 300 10.26 -17.59 -23.47
C ILE A 300 11.42 -17.90 -24.41
N GLU A 301 11.26 -17.55 -25.69
CA GLU A 301 12.35 -17.56 -26.65
C GLU A 301 13.06 -16.19 -26.63
N LEU A 302 14.39 -16.26 -26.63
CA LEU A 302 15.25 -15.08 -26.57
C LEU A 302 16.01 -14.90 -27.87
N GLU A 303 16.33 -13.65 -28.16
CA GLU A 303 17.31 -13.22 -29.14
C GLU A 303 18.31 -12.27 -28.46
N LEU A 304 19.56 -12.26 -28.90
CA LEU A 304 20.53 -11.29 -28.40
C LEU A 304 20.12 -9.89 -28.85
N ALA A 305 19.95 -8.99 -27.88
CA ALA A 305 19.74 -7.59 -28.20
C ALA A 305 21.09 -6.98 -28.58
N ARG A 306 21.17 -6.40 -29.77
CA ARG A 306 22.28 -5.51 -30.12
C ARG A 306 22.02 -4.15 -29.47
N ASP A 307 23.07 -3.51 -28.97
CA ASP A 307 23.01 -2.09 -28.59
C ASP A 307 22.58 -1.22 -29.78
#